data_AF-A0A809RFP9-F1
#
_entry.id   AF-A0A809RFP9-F1
#
_cell.length_a   1.000
_cell.length_b   1.000
_cell.length_c   1.000
_cell.angle_alpha   90.00
_cell.angle_beta   90.00
_cell.angle_gamma   90.00
#
_symmetry.space_group_name_H-M   'P 1'
#
loop_
_entity.id
_entity.type
_entity.pdbx_description
1 polymer ?
#
loop_
_entity_poly.entity_id
_entity_poly.type
_entity_poly.pdbx_seq_one_letter_code
_entity_poly.pdbx_strand_id
1 'polypeptide(L)'
;MQANRRDGVIVKTAKSEEDRKEAAQACSVGLEVSLPMIVDGMDDAVERAYQGWPDRIYIVDLKGNVWYRSAQGPAGFKPAEAEQSLRNLLKG
;
A
#
# COMPACT_ATOMS: atom_id res chain seq x y z
N MET A 1 -0.24 16.07 1.49
CA MET A 1 -1.53 16.80 1.43
C MET A 1 -1.57 17.94 0.41
N GLN A 2 -0.58 18.84 0.32
CA GLN A 2 -0.58 19.89 -0.73
C GLN A 2 -0.60 19.30 -2.15
N ALA A 3 0.17 18.23 -2.41
CA ALA A 3 0.16 17.52 -3.70
C ALA A 3 -1.24 17.00 -4.05
N ASN A 4 -1.88 16.21 -3.17
CA ASN A 4 -3.23 15.71 -3.39
C ASN A 4 -4.26 16.82 -3.68
N ARG A 5 -4.17 17.96 -2.99
CA ARG A 5 -5.07 19.11 -3.27
C ARG A 5 -4.82 19.74 -4.63
N ARG A 6 -3.55 19.92 -5.01
CA ARG A 6 -3.17 20.45 -6.33
C ARG A 6 -3.68 19.52 -7.44
N ASP A 7 -3.60 18.23 -7.22
CA ASP A 7 -3.94 17.21 -8.20
C ASP A 7 -5.44 16.81 -8.14
N GLY A 8 -6.25 17.52 -7.34
CA GLY A 8 -7.70 17.30 -7.23
C GLY A 8 -8.11 16.02 -6.50
N VAL A 9 -7.17 15.31 -5.89
CA VAL A 9 -7.41 14.05 -5.16
C VAL A 9 -7.88 14.37 -3.74
N ILE A 10 -9.20 14.50 -3.57
CA ILE A 10 -9.85 14.81 -2.29
C ILE A 10 -10.61 13.59 -1.79
N VAL A 11 -10.01 12.85 -0.86
CA VAL A 11 -10.63 11.69 -0.21
C VAL A 11 -11.01 12.07 1.22
N LYS A 12 -12.25 11.81 1.62
CA LYS A 12 -12.73 12.08 2.98
C LYS A 12 -12.17 11.04 3.95
N THR A 13 -12.00 11.41 5.21
CA THR A 13 -11.72 10.42 6.27
C THR A 13 -12.88 9.45 6.36
N ALA A 14 -12.57 8.16 6.20
CA ALA A 14 -13.56 7.09 6.27
C ALA A 14 -14.12 6.93 7.68
N LYS A 15 -15.44 6.80 7.79
CA LYS A 15 -16.19 6.52 9.02
C LYS A 15 -16.89 5.17 8.99
N SER A 16 -16.84 4.48 7.85
CA SER A 16 -17.45 3.17 7.63
C SER A 16 -16.59 2.33 6.69
N GLU A 17 -16.82 1.01 6.65
CA GLU A 17 -16.20 0.14 5.65
C GLU A 17 -16.57 0.54 4.22
N GLU A 18 -17.80 1.03 4.01
CA GLU A 18 -18.27 1.47 2.70
C GLU A 18 -17.48 2.70 2.23
N ASP A 19 -17.21 3.66 3.12
CA ASP A 19 -16.37 4.82 2.81
C ASP A 19 -14.97 4.39 2.37
N ARG A 20 -14.39 3.35 3.00
CA ARG A 20 -13.07 2.81 2.61
C ARG A 20 -13.13 2.13 1.24
N LYS A 21 -14.18 1.34 0.98
CA LYS A 21 -14.38 0.65 -0.30
C LYS A 21 -14.57 1.65 -1.44
N GLU A 22 -15.35 2.71 -1.23
CA GLU A 22 -15.55 3.79 -2.20
C GLU A 22 -14.21 4.46 -2.56
N ALA A 23 -13.41 4.81 -1.55
CA ALA A 23 -12.08 5.39 -1.77
C ALA A 23 -11.13 4.42 -2.51
N ALA A 24 -11.12 3.13 -2.14
CA ALA A 24 -10.32 2.11 -2.78
C ALA A 24 -10.75 1.86 -4.24
N GLN A 25 -12.06 1.86 -4.52
CA GLN A 25 -12.59 1.73 -5.88
C GLN A 25 -12.18 2.91 -6.75
N ALA A 26 -12.32 4.14 -6.24
CA ALA A 26 -11.88 5.34 -6.96
C ALA A 26 -10.37 5.29 -7.27
N CYS A 27 -9.55 4.83 -6.31
CA CYS A 27 -8.11 4.62 -6.49
C CYS A 27 -7.81 3.56 -7.57
N SER A 28 -8.45 2.39 -7.46
CA SER A 28 -8.25 1.26 -8.38
C SER A 28 -8.58 1.63 -9.83
N VAL A 29 -9.72 2.30 -10.05
CA VAL A 29 -10.13 2.79 -11.36
C VAL A 29 -9.20 3.90 -11.84
N GLY A 30 -8.93 4.90 -11.00
CA GLY A 30 -8.16 6.08 -11.39
C GLY A 30 -6.68 5.82 -11.67
N LEU A 31 -6.09 4.78 -11.06
CA LEU A 31 -4.71 4.36 -11.28
C LEU A 31 -4.59 3.11 -12.16
N GLU A 32 -5.70 2.60 -12.68
CA GLU A 32 -5.75 1.38 -13.51
C GLU A 32 -5.02 0.19 -12.85
N VAL A 33 -5.27 0.00 -11.56
CA VAL A 33 -4.57 -1.02 -10.77
C VAL A 33 -4.95 -2.42 -11.27
N SER A 34 -3.97 -3.16 -11.76
CA SER A 34 -4.16 -4.52 -12.29
C SER A 34 -4.04 -5.62 -11.23
N LEU A 35 -3.48 -5.30 -10.07
CA LEU A 35 -3.32 -6.23 -8.96
C LEU A 35 -4.57 -6.26 -8.07
N PRO A 36 -4.89 -7.40 -7.43
CA PRO A 36 -5.96 -7.46 -6.45
C PRO A 36 -5.76 -6.42 -5.35
N MET A 37 -6.77 -5.57 -5.14
CA MET A 37 -6.81 -4.59 -4.07
C MET A 37 -7.77 -5.05 -2.99
N ILE A 38 -7.29 -5.07 -1.75
CA ILE A 38 -8.08 -5.38 -0.56
C ILE A 38 -8.09 -4.19 0.37
N VAL A 39 -9.13 -4.09 1.20
CA VAL A 39 -9.35 -2.97 2.12
C VAL A 39 -9.18 -3.47 3.55
N ASP A 40 -8.34 -2.78 4.33
CA ASP A 40 -8.17 -3.06 5.76
C ASP A 40 -9.43 -2.75 6.54
N GLY A 41 -9.74 -3.58 7.55
CA GLY A 41 -10.91 -3.45 8.39
C GLY A 41 -10.94 -2.11 9.13
N MET A 42 -12.11 -1.70 9.62
CA MET A 42 -12.24 -0.45 10.39
C MET A 42 -11.43 -0.44 11.68
N ASP A 43 -10.99 -1.62 12.12
CA ASP A 43 -10.08 -1.75 13.23
C ASP A 43 -8.63 -1.49 12.84
N ASP A 44 -8.22 -1.21 11.60
CA ASP A 44 -6.83 -0.96 11.19
C ASP A 44 -5.84 -2.06 11.61
N ALA A 45 -6.27 -3.32 11.61
CA ALA A 45 -5.43 -4.43 12.06
C ALA A 45 -4.18 -4.62 11.18
N VAL A 46 -4.33 -4.55 9.86
CA VAL A 46 -3.20 -4.74 8.93
C VAL A 46 -2.25 -3.55 8.99
N GLU A 47 -2.78 -2.31 9.06
CA GLU A 47 -1.97 -1.13 9.33
C GLU A 47 -1.13 -1.37 10.57
N ARG A 48 -1.74 -1.63 11.74
CA ARG A 48 -0.98 -1.68 13.00
C ARG A 48 0.13 -2.72 12.97
N ALA A 49 -0.14 -3.88 12.36
CA ALA A 49 0.81 -4.97 12.23
C ALA A 49 1.98 -4.63 11.30
N TYR A 50 1.72 -3.92 10.19
CA TYR A 50 2.71 -3.65 9.14
C TYR A 50 3.19 -2.20 9.10
N GLN A 51 2.68 -1.30 9.93
CA GLN A 51 3.00 0.13 9.96
C GLN A 51 3.00 0.73 8.55
N GLY A 52 1.94 0.45 7.78
CA GLY A 52 1.87 0.68 6.33
C GLY A 52 1.81 2.15 5.93
N TRP A 53 1.44 3.03 6.85
CA TRP A 53 1.34 4.46 6.58
C TRP A 53 2.72 5.14 6.39
N PRO A 54 2.85 6.13 5.49
CA PRO A 54 1.85 6.60 4.51
C PRO A 54 1.66 5.66 3.31
N ASP A 55 2.70 4.93 2.93
CA ASP A 55 2.73 3.84 1.95
C ASP A 55 4.01 3.02 2.16
N ARG A 56 3.95 1.71 1.87
CA ARG A 56 5.08 0.77 1.97
C ARG A 56 5.00 -0.37 0.97
N ILE A 57 6.16 -0.94 0.66
CA ILE A 57 6.29 -2.22 -0.05
C ILE A 57 6.86 -3.26 0.91
N TYR A 58 6.18 -4.40 0.98
CA TYR A 58 6.62 -5.58 1.71
C TYR A 58 6.79 -6.76 0.76
N ILE A 59 7.79 -7.60 1.03
CA ILE A 59 7.91 -8.94 0.42
C ILE A 59 7.91 -9.93 1.56
N VAL A 60 6.96 -10.86 1.52
CA VAL A 60 6.83 -11.96 2.47
C VAL A 60 7.25 -13.25 1.76
N ASP A 61 8.15 -14.03 2.37
CA ASP A 61 8.62 -15.28 1.80
C ASP A 61 7.59 -16.43 1.95
N LEU A 62 7.88 -17.58 1.35
CA LEU A 62 7.00 -18.77 1.41
C LEU A 62 6.84 -19.35 2.82
N LYS A 63 7.67 -18.94 3.78
CA LYS A 63 7.60 -19.35 5.19
C LYS A 63 6.85 -18.32 6.04
N GLY A 64 6.37 -17.22 5.45
CA GLY A 64 5.67 -16.16 6.15
C GLY A 64 6.57 -15.12 6.80
N ASN A 65 7.87 -15.11 6.52
CA ASN A 65 8.78 -14.09 7.07
C ASN A 65 8.79 -12.85 6.18
N VAL A 66 8.92 -11.68 6.80
CA VAL A 66 9.20 -10.43 6.07
C VAL A 66 10.63 -10.45 5.55
N TRP A 67 10.79 -10.70 4.25
CA TRP A 67 12.08 -10.66 3.56
C TRP A 67 12.52 -9.23 3.26
N TYR A 68 11.57 -8.36 2.92
CA TYR A 68 11.84 -6.96 2.60
C TYR A 68 10.74 -6.06 3.14
N ARG A 69 11.18 -4.89 3.62
CA ARG A 69 10.33 -3.79 4.07
C ARG A 69 10.95 -2.49 3.56
N SER A 70 10.21 -1.74 2.75
CA SER A 70 10.66 -0.41 2.29
C SER A 70 10.72 0.59 3.46
N ALA A 71 11.43 1.70 3.25
CA ALA A 71 11.26 2.88 4.09
C ALA A 71 9.85 3.47 3.89
N GLN A 72 9.43 4.35 4.81
CA GLN A 72 8.16 5.10 4.69
C GLN A 72 8.19 6.00 3.46
N GLY A 73 7.13 5.98 2.66
CA GLY A 73 7.04 6.85 1.50
C GLY A 73 6.54 8.27 1.80
N PRO A 74 6.33 9.09 0.75
CA PRO A 74 6.58 8.73 -0.65
C PRO A 74 8.09 8.56 -0.96
N ALA A 75 8.98 9.18 -0.19
CA ALA A 75 10.42 9.14 -0.45
C ALA A 75 11.04 7.72 -0.35
N GLY A 76 10.51 6.88 0.53
CA GLY A 76 10.93 5.48 0.70
C GLY A 76 10.22 4.48 -0.20
N PHE A 77 9.19 4.87 -0.96
CA PHE A 77 8.45 3.96 -1.83
C PHE A 77 9.21 3.77 -3.14
N LYS A 78 10.03 2.71 -3.21
CA LYS A 78 10.94 2.46 -4.35
C LYS A 78 10.72 1.07 -4.95
N PRO A 79 9.84 0.94 -5.96
CA PRO A 79 9.53 -0.34 -6.60
C PRO A 79 10.76 -1.07 -7.16
N ALA A 80 11.74 -0.34 -7.71
CA ALA A 80 12.97 -0.95 -8.25
C ALA A 80 13.82 -1.64 -7.16
N GLU A 81 13.88 -1.07 -5.95
CA GLU A 81 14.60 -1.69 -4.82
C GLU A 81 13.86 -2.96 -4.35
N ALA A 82 12.52 -2.91 -4.29
CA ALA A 82 11.71 -4.07 -3.97
C ALA A 82 11.84 -5.18 -5.02
N GLU A 83 11.79 -4.85 -6.32
CA GLU A 83 11.98 -5.81 -7.41
C GLU A 83 13.34 -6.51 -7.31
N GLN A 84 14.42 -5.76 -7.07
CA GLN A 84 15.75 -6.35 -6.88
C GLN A 84 15.78 -7.29 -5.68
N SER A 85 15.13 -6.91 -4.57
CA SER A 85 15.01 -7.76 -3.39
C SER A 85 14.23 -9.05 -3.67
N LEU A 86 13.13 -8.96 -4.43
CA LEU A 86 12.35 -10.12 -4.87
C LEU A 86 13.17 -11.06 -5.75
N ARG A 87 13.92 -10.50 -6.71
CA ARG A 87 14.83 -11.29 -7.56
C ARG A 87 15.90 -12.01 -6.74
N ASN A 88 16.37 -11.42 -5.65
CA ASN A 88 17.32 -12.08 -4.75
C ASN A 88 16.66 -13.22 -3.97
N LEU A 89 15.43 -13.02 -3.47
CA LEU A 89 14.66 -14.07 -2.81
C LEU A 89 14.43 -15.28 -3.73
N LEU A 90 14.10 -15.05 -5.00
CA LEU A 90 13.81 -16.12 -5.96
C LEU A 90 15.06 -16.88 -6.47
N LYS A 91 16.28 -16.40 -6.18
CA LYS A 91 17.53 -17.07 -6.55
C LYS A 91 18.01 -18.07 -5.50
N GLY A 92 17.53 -17.95 -4.26
CA GLY A 92 17.82 -18.87 -3.16
C GLY A 92 16.82 -20.02 -3.12
#